data_AF-A0A961IFU0-F1
#
_entry.id   AF-A0A961IFU0-F1
#
_cell.length_a   1.000
_cell.length_b   1.000
_cell.length_c   1.000
_cell.angle_alpha   90.00
_cell.angle_beta   90.00
_cell.angle_gamma   90.00
#
_symmetry.space_group_name_H-M   'P 1'
#
loop_
_entity.id
_entity.type
_entity.pdbx_description
1 polymer ?
#
loop_
_entity_poly.entity_id
_entity_poly.type
_entity_poly.pdbx_seq_one_letter_code
_entity_poly.pdbx_strand_id
1 'polypeptide(L)'
;MQRILPVFARFTHIGVDAGVPRSEVRCITLQNTLALVFALTALAYIPLILAYLPTTRPLLILNVAYAFPLLSVIALNALRRYLLARLFFYLYSVIFVSLSTLWMGIESNMHFFLASGLFFQFFTFPPRQRILMFMVTLANVGAYIVLETQLADNPYLLDVPADFQRYFRLGVMLGLAGFIFAISYYTYIMIRNAEAG
;
A
#
# COMPACT_ATOMS: atom_id res chain seq x y z
N MET A 1 -10.89 21.14 13.61
CA MET A 1 -10.99 19.69 13.34
C MET A 1 -12.22 19.27 12.51
N GLN A 2 -13.37 19.96 12.59
CA GLN A 2 -14.61 19.59 11.87
C GLN A 2 -14.59 19.73 10.33
N ARG A 3 -13.64 20.49 9.73
CA ARG A 3 -13.56 20.70 8.27
C ARG A 3 -12.64 19.73 7.50
N ILE A 4 -11.79 18.97 8.18
CA ILE A 4 -10.86 18.00 7.52
C ILE A 4 -11.58 16.68 7.19
N LEU A 5 -12.47 16.25 8.09
CA LEU A 5 -13.33 15.07 7.93
C LEU A 5 -14.14 15.05 6.62
N PRO A 6 -14.81 16.14 6.17
CA PRO A 6 -15.61 16.10 4.95
C PRO A 6 -14.78 15.96 3.67
N VAL A 7 -13.56 16.52 3.61
CA VAL A 7 -12.70 16.40 2.42
C VAL A 7 -12.17 14.98 2.31
N PHE A 8 -11.63 14.43 3.40
CA PHE A 8 -11.12 13.06 3.42
C PHE A 8 -12.23 12.05 3.10
N ALA A 9 -13.41 12.20 3.72
CA ALA A 9 -14.56 11.36 3.43
C ALA A 9 -14.97 11.44 1.96
N ARG A 10 -14.91 12.63 1.35
CA ARG A 10 -15.22 12.80 -0.08
C ARG A 10 -14.26 12.00 -0.96
N PHE A 11 -12.95 12.05 -0.70
CA PHE A 11 -11.95 11.29 -1.48
C PHE A 11 -12.11 9.78 -1.33
N THR A 12 -12.37 9.29 -0.12
CA THR A 12 -12.51 7.85 0.12
C THR A 12 -13.76 7.27 -0.54
N HIS A 13 -14.83 8.05 -0.69
CA HIS A 13 -16.09 7.61 -1.32
C HIS A 13 -16.18 7.92 -2.83
N ILE A 14 -15.09 8.35 -3.47
CA ILE A 14 -15.08 8.56 -4.93
C ILE A 14 -15.37 7.23 -5.65
N GLY A 15 -16.32 7.25 -6.58
CA GLY A 15 -16.77 6.06 -7.31
C GLY A 15 -17.88 5.28 -6.62
N VAL A 16 -18.40 5.74 -5.47
CA VAL A 16 -19.56 5.15 -4.80
C VAL A 16 -20.83 5.90 -5.18
N ASP A 17 -21.85 5.18 -5.66
CA ASP A 17 -23.19 5.70 -5.92
C ASP A 17 -24.29 4.70 -5.46
N ALA A 18 -25.56 5.09 -5.60
CA ALA A 18 -26.71 4.28 -5.16
C ALA A 18 -26.86 2.94 -5.92
N GLY A 19 -26.26 2.79 -7.09
CA GLY A 19 -26.28 1.58 -7.90
C GLY A 19 -25.14 0.60 -7.59
N VAL A 20 -24.15 1.00 -6.78
CA VAL A 20 -23.02 0.14 -6.43
C VAL A 20 -23.41 -0.85 -5.33
N PRO A 21 -23.21 -2.18 -5.53
CA PRO A 21 -23.47 -3.17 -4.49
C PRO A 21 -22.67 -2.91 -3.21
N ARG A 22 -23.26 -3.14 -2.03
CA ARG A 22 -22.60 -2.89 -0.73
C ARG A 22 -21.23 -3.55 -0.58
N SER A 23 -21.06 -4.76 -1.12
CA SER A 23 -19.77 -5.46 -1.12
C SER A 23 -18.69 -4.73 -1.91
N GLU A 24 -19.07 -4.08 -3.01
CA GLU A 24 -18.18 -3.29 -3.87
C GLU A 24 -17.87 -1.93 -3.25
N VAL A 25 -18.86 -1.27 -2.62
CA VAL A 25 -18.68 0.00 -1.89
C VAL A 25 -17.57 -0.13 -0.86
N ARG A 26 -17.59 -1.22 -0.08
CA ARG A 26 -16.56 -1.52 0.92
C ARG A 26 -15.18 -1.61 0.29
N CYS A 27 -15.05 -2.36 -0.82
CA CYS A 27 -13.80 -2.55 -1.53
C CYS A 27 -13.25 -1.24 -2.09
N ILE A 28 -14.10 -0.44 -2.75
CA ILE A 28 -13.75 0.86 -3.33
C ILE A 28 -13.28 1.82 -2.24
N THR A 29 -14.04 1.92 -1.15
CA THR A 29 -13.74 2.86 -0.06
C THR A 29 -12.43 2.51 0.63
N LEU A 30 -12.21 1.22 0.92
CA LEU A 30 -10.97 0.73 1.52
C LEU A 30 -9.77 0.99 0.61
N GLN A 31 -9.92 0.73 -0.69
CA GLN A 31 -8.87 0.92 -1.66
C GLN A 31 -8.51 2.39 -1.86
N ASN A 32 -9.50 3.28 -1.99
CA ASN A 32 -9.26 4.73 -2.07
C ASN A 32 -8.56 5.24 -0.81
N THR A 33 -8.97 4.75 0.36
CA THR A 33 -8.35 5.09 1.64
C THR A 33 -6.88 4.69 1.65
N LEU A 34 -6.56 3.45 1.27
CA LEU A 34 -5.17 3.01 1.22
C LEU A 34 -4.36 3.74 0.16
N ALA A 35 -4.91 3.96 -1.03
CA ALA A 35 -4.21 4.69 -2.08
C ALA A 35 -3.83 6.10 -1.61
N LEU A 36 -4.74 6.79 -0.93
CA LEU A 36 -4.47 8.11 -0.36
C LEU A 36 -3.45 8.05 0.78
N VAL A 37 -3.60 7.11 1.71
CA VAL A 37 -2.66 6.96 2.85
C VAL A 37 -1.26 6.63 2.34
N PHE A 38 -1.11 5.67 1.43
CA PHE A 38 0.19 5.29 0.88
C PHE A 38 0.81 6.40 0.01
N ALA A 39 0.01 7.14 -0.75
CA ALA A 39 0.51 8.30 -1.49
C ALA A 39 1.05 9.37 -0.53
N LEU A 40 0.29 9.71 0.52
CA LEU A 40 0.71 10.68 1.52
C LEU A 40 1.96 10.21 2.28
N THR A 41 2.04 8.94 2.65
CA THR A 41 3.22 8.36 3.30
C THR A 41 4.44 8.42 2.39
N ALA A 42 4.32 8.05 1.11
CA ALA A 42 5.42 8.15 0.15
C ALA A 42 5.90 9.60 -0.02
N LEU A 43 4.98 10.56 -0.08
CA LEU A 43 5.31 11.99 -0.12
C LEU A 43 5.97 12.47 1.19
N ALA A 44 5.56 11.95 2.34
CA ALA A 44 6.12 12.30 3.64
C ALA A 44 7.58 11.84 3.81
N TYR A 45 8.03 10.83 3.06
CA TYR A 45 9.44 10.45 3.02
C TYR A 45 10.32 11.37 2.17
N ILE A 46 9.74 12.20 1.29
CA ILE A 46 10.52 13.05 0.38
C ILE A 46 11.50 13.98 1.12
N PRO A 47 11.13 14.70 2.20
CA PRO A 47 12.08 15.55 2.92
C PRO A 47 13.29 14.77 3.46
N LEU A 48 13.05 13.57 4.01
CA LEU A 48 14.11 12.70 4.48
C LEU A 48 15.01 12.27 3.32
N ILE A 49 14.43 11.87 2.19
CA ILE A 49 15.18 11.46 1.00
C ILE A 49 16.03 12.63 0.45
N LEU A 50 15.47 13.83 0.37
CA LEU A 50 16.15 15.02 -0.13
C LEU A 50 17.36 15.41 0.72
N ALA A 51 17.29 15.21 2.04
CA ALA A 51 18.38 15.54 2.96
C ALA A 51 19.65 14.69 2.73
N TYR A 52 19.55 13.56 2.04
CA TYR A 52 20.66 12.62 1.78
C TYR A 52 20.97 12.45 0.28
N LEU A 53 20.61 13.43 -0.54
CA LEU A 53 21.07 13.48 -1.94
C LEU A 53 22.60 13.68 -1.99
N PRO A 54 23.29 13.12 -3.01
CA PRO A 54 22.74 12.48 -4.21
C PRO A 54 22.46 10.97 -4.07
N THR A 55 22.96 10.33 -3.02
CA THR A 55 22.94 8.87 -2.85
C THR A 55 21.53 8.27 -2.90
N THR A 56 20.54 8.98 -2.37
CA THR A 56 19.13 8.54 -2.31
C THR A 56 18.31 8.90 -3.56
N ARG A 57 18.93 9.41 -4.63
CA ARG A 57 18.23 9.83 -5.85
C ARG A 57 17.32 8.75 -6.47
N PRO A 58 17.71 7.45 -6.54
CA PRO A 58 16.82 6.41 -7.06
C PRO A 58 15.54 6.28 -6.22
N LEU A 59 15.65 6.36 -4.89
CA LEU A 59 14.52 6.30 -3.97
C LEU A 59 13.58 7.49 -4.14
N LEU A 60 14.11 8.68 -4.42
CA LEU A 60 13.29 9.86 -4.72
C LEU A 60 12.43 9.61 -5.96
N ILE A 61 13.04 9.13 -7.04
CA ILE A 61 12.35 8.82 -8.29
C ILE A 61 11.28 7.78 -8.03
N LEU A 62 11.60 6.70 -7.31
CA LEU A 62 10.66 5.63 -6.99
C LEU A 62 9.50 6.11 -6.12
N ASN A 63 9.72 6.94 -5.10
CA ASN A 63 8.66 7.46 -4.24
C ASN A 63 7.70 8.38 -5.02
N VAL A 64 8.24 9.27 -5.85
CA VAL A 64 7.43 10.14 -6.70
C VAL A 64 6.66 9.30 -7.74
N ALA A 65 7.35 8.38 -8.41
CA ALA A 65 6.75 7.48 -9.40
C ALA A 65 5.75 6.50 -8.79
N TYR A 66 5.72 6.30 -7.47
CA TYR A 66 4.71 5.51 -6.78
C TYR A 66 3.52 6.36 -6.31
N ALA A 67 3.78 7.53 -5.73
CA ALA A 67 2.74 8.41 -5.21
C ALA A 67 1.74 8.85 -6.30
N PHE A 68 2.23 9.20 -7.49
CA PHE A 68 1.37 9.67 -8.59
C PHE A 68 0.42 8.58 -9.14
N PRO A 69 0.88 7.36 -9.48
CA PRO A 69 -0.01 6.28 -9.88
C PRO A 69 -1.05 5.90 -8.83
N LEU A 70 -0.77 6.06 -7.53
CA LEU A 70 -1.80 5.84 -6.51
C LEU A 70 -2.97 6.83 -6.63
N LEU A 71 -2.73 8.07 -7.06
CA LEU A 71 -3.83 9.00 -7.35
C LEU A 71 -4.65 8.58 -8.57
N SER A 72 -4.01 7.90 -9.55
CA SER A 72 -4.72 7.34 -10.70
C SER A 72 -5.68 6.22 -10.31
N VAL A 73 -5.43 5.48 -9.21
CA VAL A 73 -6.36 4.48 -8.68
C VAL A 73 -7.69 5.14 -8.28
N ILE A 74 -7.63 6.29 -7.62
CA ILE A 74 -8.82 7.05 -7.22
C ILE A 74 -9.56 7.56 -8.47
N ALA A 75 -8.83 8.04 -9.48
CA ALA A 75 -9.42 8.46 -10.75
C ALA A 75 -10.09 7.29 -11.49
N LEU A 76 -9.48 6.10 -11.52
CA LEU A 76 -10.07 4.90 -12.10
C LEU A 76 -11.34 4.47 -11.37
N ASN A 77 -11.38 4.60 -10.04
CA ASN A 77 -12.60 4.38 -9.26
C ASN A 77 -13.67 5.43 -9.58
N ALA A 78 -13.31 6.70 -9.78
CA ALA A 78 -14.24 7.74 -10.24
C ALA A 78 -14.86 7.40 -11.61
N LEU A 79 -14.06 6.82 -12.51
CA LEU A 79 -14.48 6.34 -13.84
C LEU A 79 -15.18 4.97 -13.80
N ARG A 80 -15.47 4.43 -12.62
CA ARG A 80 -16.11 3.12 -12.40
C ARG A 80 -15.35 1.94 -12.98
N ARG A 81 -14.03 2.08 -13.19
CA ARG A 81 -13.13 1.01 -13.65
C ARG A 81 -12.52 0.27 -12.45
N TYR A 82 -13.37 -0.23 -11.55
CA TYR A 82 -12.95 -0.75 -10.24
C TYR A 82 -11.95 -1.91 -10.32
N LEU A 83 -12.14 -2.84 -11.27
CA LEU A 83 -11.22 -3.95 -11.48
C LEU A 83 -9.82 -3.44 -11.86
N LEU A 84 -9.76 -2.49 -12.79
CA LEU A 84 -8.51 -1.90 -13.24
C LEU A 84 -7.84 -1.13 -12.11
N ALA A 85 -8.61 -0.37 -11.33
CA ALA A 85 -8.12 0.33 -10.16
C ALA A 85 -7.43 -0.64 -9.19
N ARG A 86 -8.07 -1.78 -8.86
CA ARG A 86 -7.49 -2.84 -8.00
C ARG A 86 -6.18 -3.36 -8.53
N LEU A 87 -6.18 -3.79 -9.79
CA LEU A 87 -4.98 -4.35 -10.41
C LEU A 87 -3.83 -3.35 -10.44
N PHE A 88 -4.11 -2.08 -10.78
CA PHE A 88 -3.13 -1.00 -10.72
C PHE A 88 -2.58 -0.81 -9.31
N PHE A 89 -3.46 -0.70 -8.31
CA PHE A 89 -3.02 -0.52 -6.92
C PHE A 89 -2.07 -1.64 -6.47
N TYR A 90 -2.42 -2.89 -6.75
CA TYR A 90 -1.58 -4.03 -6.38
C TYR A 90 -0.27 -4.08 -7.15
N LEU A 91 -0.33 -3.90 -8.47
CA LEU A 91 0.85 -3.93 -9.33
C LEU A 91 1.87 -2.88 -8.87
N TYR A 92 1.45 -1.63 -8.71
CA TYR A 92 2.35 -0.56 -8.28
C TYR A 92 2.85 -0.75 -6.85
N SER A 93 2.01 -1.26 -5.94
CA SER A 93 2.44 -1.51 -4.55
C SER A 93 3.47 -2.63 -4.46
N VAL A 94 3.28 -3.73 -5.20
CA VAL A 94 4.27 -4.81 -5.26
C VAL A 94 5.57 -4.31 -5.89
N ILE A 95 5.50 -3.62 -7.04
CA ILE A 95 6.70 -3.05 -7.69
C ILE A 95 7.45 -2.10 -6.73
N PHE A 96 6.72 -1.20 -6.07
CA PHE A 96 7.32 -0.23 -5.16
C PHE A 96 8.00 -0.91 -3.97
N VAL A 97 7.32 -1.84 -3.30
CA VAL A 97 7.89 -2.52 -2.13
C VAL A 97 9.05 -3.41 -2.55
N SER A 98 8.95 -4.13 -3.66
CA SER A 98 10.03 -4.98 -4.16
C SER A 98 11.27 -4.16 -4.52
N LEU A 99 11.12 -3.08 -5.30
CA LEU A 99 12.25 -2.22 -5.66
C LEU A 99 12.85 -1.52 -4.43
N SER A 100 12.01 -1.05 -3.51
CA SER A 100 12.48 -0.44 -2.27
C SER A 100 13.28 -1.43 -1.43
N THR A 101 12.81 -2.68 -1.33
CA THR A 101 13.51 -3.75 -0.60
C THR A 101 14.82 -4.13 -1.28
N LEU A 102 14.84 -4.27 -2.62
CA LEU A 102 16.07 -4.55 -3.36
C LEU A 102 17.13 -3.45 -3.18
N TRP A 103 16.70 -2.20 -3.18
CA TRP A 103 17.62 -1.07 -3.04
C TRP A 103 18.10 -0.86 -1.61
N MET A 104 17.20 -0.92 -0.62
CA MET A 104 17.51 -0.63 0.78
C MET A 104 17.93 -1.85 1.60
N GLY A 105 17.76 -3.06 1.05
CA GLY A 105 18.00 -4.32 1.73
C GLY A 105 16.91 -4.74 2.70
N ILE A 106 17.07 -5.95 3.24
CA ILE A 106 16.15 -6.55 4.24
C ILE A 106 16.06 -5.68 5.50
N GLU A 107 17.16 -5.04 5.91
CA GLU A 107 17.20 -4.17 7.09
C GLU A 107 16.20 -3.01 7.06
N SER A 108 15.72 -2.63 5.87
CA SER A 108 14.67 -1.62 5.72
C SER A 108 13.29 -2.06 6.21
N ASN A 109 13.09 -3.38 6.39
CA ASN A 109 11.81 -4.00 6.75
C ASN A 109 10.65 -3.76 5.74
N MET A 110 10.95 -3.28 4.53
CA MET A 110 9.91 -3.00 3.52
C MET A 110 9.18 -4.27 3.08
N HIS A 111 9.87 -5.40 2.99
CA HIS A 111 9.31 -6.71 2.60
C HIS A 111 8.14 -7.15 3.50
N PHE A 112 8.04 -6.71 4.74
CA PHE A 112 6.88 -7.00 5.61
C PHE A 112 5.57 -6.40 5.09
N PHE A 113 5.61 -5.35 4.26
CA PHE A 113 4.42 -4.87 3.58
C PHE A 113 3.90 -5.84 2.52
N LEU A 114 4.77 -6.64 1.87
CA LEU A 114 4.32 -7.71 0.96
C LEU A 114 3.56 -8.78 1.74
N ALA A 115 4.12 -9.22 2.88
CA ALA A 115 3.47 -10.18 3.77
C ALA A 115 2.10 -9.65 4.26
N SER A 116 2.04 -8.38 4.67
CA SER A 116 0.78 -7.74 5.09
C SER A 116 -0.21 -7.60 3.93
N GLY A 117 0.29 -7.40 2.71
CA GLY A 117 -0.50 -7.37 1.48
C GLY A 117 -1.25 -8.68 1.19
N LEU A 118 -0.76 -9.83 1.68
CA LEU A 118 -1.43 -11.13 1.52
C LEU A 118 -2.81 -11.13 2.19
N PHE A 119 -2.90 -10.60 3.41
CA PHE A 119 -4.18 -10.49 4.13
C PHE A 119 -5.08 -9.44 3.50
N PHE A 120 -4.50 -8.33 3.06
CA PHE A 120 -5.26 -7.20 2.54
C PHE A 120 -6.06 -7.52 1.27
N GLN A 121 -5.53 -8.41 0.42
CA GLN A 121 -6.21 -8.82 -0.81
C GLN A 121 -7.59 -9.42 -0.55
N PHE A 122 -7.76 -10.18 0.54
CA PHE A 122 -9.06 -10.76 0.92
C PHE A 122 -10.11 -9.71 1.29
N PHE A 123 -9.70 -8.48 1.65
CA PHE A 123 -10.63 -7.40 2.00
C PHE A 123 -10.99 -6.48 0.84
N THR A 124 -10.22 -6.51 -0.25
CA THR A 124 -10.40 -5.59 -1.40
C THR A 124 -10.98 -6.23 -2.64
N PHE A 125 -10.93 -7.56 -2.73
CA PHE A 125 -11.53 -8.28 -3.83
C PHE A 125 -12.95 -8.72 -3.46
N PRO A 126 -13.96 -8.38 -4.29
CA PRO A 126 -15.31 -8.87 -4.08
C PRO A 126 -15.36 -10.39 -4.30
N PRO A 127 -16.33 -11.11 -3.70
CA PRO A 127 -16.44 -12.57 -3.82
C PRO A 127 -16.52 -13.10 -5.27
N ARG A 128 -17.00 -12.27 -6.21
CA ARG A 128 -17.08 -12.62 -7.64
C ARG A 128 -15.71 -12.67 -8.33
N GLN A 129 -14.66 -12.13 -7.71
CA GLN A 129 -13.31 -11.99 -8.29
C GLN A 129 -12.25 -12.83 -7.54
N ARG A 130 -12.66 -13.92 -6.88
CA ARG A 130 -11.77 -14.78 -6.08
C ARG A 130 -10.58 -15.35 -6.85
N ILE A 131 -10.77 -15.74 -8.11
CA ILE A 131 -9.67 -16.27 -8.95
C ILE A 131 -8.57 -15.21 -9.09
N LEU A 132 -8.95 -13.98 -9.40
CA LEU A 132 -8.00 -12.89 -9.56
C LEU A 132 -7.32 -12.52 -8.25
N MET A 133 -8.08 -12.54 -7.14
CA MET A 133 -7.51 -12.38 -5.80
C MET A 133 -6.39 -13.39 -5.56
N PHE A 134 -6.65 -14.69 -5.77
CA PHE A 134 -5.63 -15.73 -5.60
C PHE A 134 -4.44 -15.57 -6.54
N MET A 135 -4.65 -15.15 -7.78
CA MET A 135 -3.56 -14.85 -8.72
C MET A 135 -2.66 -13.72 -8.20
N VAL A 136 -3.26 -12.63 -7.69
CA VAL A 136 -2.52 -11.52 -7.11
C VAL A 136 -1.84 -11.93 -5.79
N THR A 137 -2.45 -12.83 -5.02
CA THR A 137 -1.83 -13.40 -3.81
C THR A 137 -0.60 -14.21 -4.17
N LEU A 138 -0.73 -15.10 -5.15
CA LEU A 138 0.37 -15.94 -5.61
C LEU A 138 1.51 -15.10 -6.18
N ALA A 139 1.20 -14.05 -6.96
CA ALA A 139 2.20 -13.11 -7.46
C ALA A 139 2.93 -12.38 -6.31
N ASN A 140 2.20 -11.98 -5.27
CA ASN A 140 2.78 -11.31 -4.09
C ASN A 140 3.65 -12.27 -3.27
N VAL A 141 3.21 -13.52 -3.06
CA VAL A 141 4.03 -14.58 -2.43
C VAL A 141 5.28 -14.86 -3.25
N GLY A 142 5.16 -14.97 -4.56
CA GLY A 142 6.29 -15.17 -5.46
C GLY A 142 7.30 -14.02 -5.36
N ALA A 143 6.83 -12.77 -5.39
CA ALA A 143 7.69 -11.60 -5.19
C ALA A 143 8.40 -11.62 -3.83
N TYR A 144 7.68 -11.98 -2.76
CA TYR A 144 8.24 -12.12 -1.42
C TYR A 144 9.36 -13.17 -1.38
N ILE A 145 9.13 -14.38 -1.90
CA ILE A 145 10.12 -15.46 -1.93
C ILE A 145 11.35 -15.06 -2.77
N VAL A 146 11.14 -14.45 -3.95
CA VAL A 146 12.25 -13.97 -4.79
C VAL A 146 13.12 -12.95 -4.06
N LEU A 147 12.50 -12.00 -3.34
CA LEU A 147 13.25 -11.02 -2.58
C LEU A 147 14.04 -11.65 -1.43
N GLU A 148 13.42 -12.52 -0.64
CA GLU A 148 14.08 -13.21 0.48
C GLU A 148 15.27 -14.04 -0.01
N THR A 149 15.09 -14.79 -1.09
CA THR A 149 16.17 -15.62 -1.67
C THR A 149 17.29 -14.78 -2.28
N GLN A 150 16.95 -13.71 -3.01
CA GLN A 150 17.96 -12.86 -3.65
C GLN A 150 18.75 -12.02 -2.64
N LEU A 151 18.09 -11.55 -1.58
CA LEU A 151 18.72 -10.72 -0.55
C LEU A 151 19.46 -11.53 0.51
N ALA A 152 19.26 -12.85 0.55
CA ALA A 152 20.10 -13.75 1.36
C ALA A 152 21.58 -13.69 0.94
N ASP A 153 21.83 -13.55 -0.37
CA ASP A 153 23.19 -13.53 -0.93
C ASP A 153 23.73 -12.11 -1.16
N ASN A 154 22.85 -11.12 -1.39
CA ASN A 154 23.23 -9.73 -1.67
C ASN A 154 22.43 -8.76 -0.80
N PRO A 155 23.03 -8.13 0.23
CA PRO A 155 22.27 -7.48 1.29
C PRO A 155 21.53 -6.20 0.84
N TYR A 156 22.04 -5.45 -0.14
CA TYR A 156 21.40 -4.24 -0.70
C TYR A 156 22.11 -3.77 -1.99
N LEU A 157 21.38 -3.05 -2.86
CA LEU A 157 21.95 -2.46 -4.08
C LEU A 157 22.39 -1.00 -3.91
N LEU A 158 21.83 -0.26 -2.94
CA LEU A 158 22.23 1.12 -2.65
C LEU A 158 22.98 1.19 -1.33
N ASP A 159 24.20 1.71 -1.37
CA ASP A 159 24.97 2.04 -0.18
C ASP A 159 24.49 3.40 0.37
N VAL A 160 23.54 3.36 1.30
CA VAL A 160 22.94 4.54 1.92
C VAL A 160 23.53 4.80 3.31
N PRO A 161 23.62 6.06 3.77
CA PRO A 161 24.12 6.37 5.11
C PRO A 161 23.31 5.65 6.21
N ALA A 162 24.02 5.16 7.24
CA ALA A 162 23.41 4.41 8.34
C ALA A 162 22.31 5.20 9.06
N ASP A 163 22.48 6.51 9.23
CA ASP A 163 21.46 7.39 9.83
C ASP A 163 20.18 7.43 8.99
N PHE A 164 20.31 7.56 7.66
CA PHE A 164 19.16 7.49 6.76
C PHE A 164 18.44 6.15 6.88
N GLN A 165 19.18 5.04 6.86
CA GLN A 165 18.60 3.70 6.99
C GLN A 165 17.86 3.53 8.33
N ARG A 166 18.41 4.06 9.43
CA ARG A 166 17.79 4.03 10.75
C ARG A 166 16.47 4.80 10.78
N TYR A 167 16.44 6.04 10.27
CA TYR A 167 15.21 6.84 10.25
C TYR A 167 14.16 6.25 9.30
N PHE A 168 14.60 5.77 8.14
CA PHE A 168 13.73 5.10 7.18
C PHE A 168 13.08 3.86 7.78
N ARG A 169 13.88 2.97 8.39
CA ARG A 169 13.41 1.76 9.07
C ARG A 169 12.41 2.07 10.18
N LEU A 170 12.68 3.10 10.99
CA LEU A 170 11.76 3.53 12.04
C LEU A 170 10.42 3.97 11.45
N GLY A 171 10.44 4.78 10.38
CA GLY A 171 9.24 5.17 9.66
C GLY A 171 8.47 3.98 9.12
N VAL A 172 9.17 3.00 8.53
CA VAL A 172 8.58 1.76 8.01
C VAL A 172 7.90 0.95 9.11
N MET A 173 8.56 0.78 10.26
CA MET A 173 7.98 0.09 11.41
C MET A 173 6.75 0.80 11.96
N LEU A 174 6.79 2.13 12.09
CA LEU A 174 5.64 2.92 12.54
C LEU A 174 4.47 2.81 11.56
N GLY A 175 4.77 2.87 10.25
CA GLY A 175 3.77 2.66 9.19
C GLY A 175 3.15 1.27 9.26
N LEU A 176 3.97 0.23 9.45
CA LEU A 176 3.52 -1.15 9.57
C LEU A 176 2.65 -1.36 10.82
N ALA A 177 3.07 -0.82 11.98
CA ALA A 177 2.30 -0.89 13.20
C ALA A 177 0.94 -0.20 13.06
N GLY A 178 0.91 1.00 12.47
CA GLY A 178 -0.33 1.72 12.17
C GLY A 178 -1.22 0.95 11.19
N PHE A 179 -0.63 0.33 10.18
CA PHE A 179 -1.35 -0.49 9.19
C PHE A 179 -1.98 -1.73 9.82
N ILE A 180 -1.21 -2.48 10.60
CA ILE A 180 -1.71 -3.67 11.33
C ILE A 180 -2.83 -3.26 12.27
N PHE A 181 -2.64 -2.21 13.07
CA PHE A 181 -3.67 -1.71 13.98
C PHE A 181 -4.95 -1.33 13.23
N ALA A 182 -4.85 -0.62 12.11
CA ALA A 182 -6.00 -0.23 11.30
C ALA A 182 -6.76 -1.45 10.75
N ILE A 183 -6.06 -2.47 10.25
CA ILE A 183 -6.68 -3.70 9.75
C ILE A 183 -7.31 -4.50 10.89
N SER A 184 -6.63 -4.64 12.02
CA SER A 184 -7.15 -5.36 13.19
C SER A 184 -8.41 -4.69 13.72
N TYR A 185 -8.40 -3.37 13.87
CA TYR A 185 -9.56 -2.59 14.30
C TYR A 185 -10.72 -2.71 13.31
N TYR A 186 -10.43 -2.62 12.02
CA TYR A 186 -11.42 -2.80 10.96
C TYR A 186 -12.07 -4.19 10.99
N THR A 187 -11.24 -5.23 11.18
CA THR A 187 -11.69 -6.62 11.28
C THR A 187 -12.56 -6.81 12.53
N TYR A 188 -12.16 -6.23 13.67
CA TYR A 188 -12.94 -6.25 14.91
C TYR A 188 -14.34 -5.64 14.72
N ILE A 189 -14.43 -4.45 14.10
CA ILE A 189 -15.73 -3.81 13.81
C ILE A 189 -16.57 -4.71 12.89
N MET A 190 -15.96 -5.28 11.86
CA MET A 190 -16.67 -6.15 10.92
C MET A 190 -17.28 -7.37 11.63
N ILE A 191 -16.51 -8.05 12.49
CA ILE A 191 -16.96 -9.23 13.23
C ILE A 191 -18.07 -8.83 14.21
N ARG A 192 -17.86 -7.78 15.01
CA ARG A 192 -18.86 -7.29 15.97
C ARG A 192 -20.20 -6.96 15.30
N ASN A 193 -20.17 -6.32 14.13
CA ASN A 193 -21.39 -5.97 13.40
C ASN A 193 -22.09 -7.19 12.79
N ALA A 194 -21.34 -8.27 12.49
CA ALA A 194 -21.91 -9.52 12.00
C ALA A 194 -22.54 -10.35 13.12
N GLU A 195 -22.05 -10.24 14.36
CA GLU A 195 -22.62 -10.92 15.54
C GLU A 195 -23.84 -10.20 16.12
N ALA A 196 -23.94 -8.88 15.92
CA ALA A 196 -25.03 -8.06 16.46
C ALA A 196 -26.31 -8.04 15.59
N GLY A 197 -26.27 -8.61 14.39
CA GLY A 197 -27.41 -8.66 13.45
C GLY A 197 -27.86 -10.08 13.19
#